data_AF-A0AAJ1WYT8-F1
#
_entry.id   AF-A0AAJ1WYT8-F1
#
_cell.length_a   1.000
_cell.length_b   1.000
_cell.length_c   1.000
_cell.angle_alpha   90.00
_cell.angle_beta   90.00
_cell.angle_gamma   90.00
#
_symmetry.space_group_name_H-M   'P 1'
#
loop_
_entity.id
_entity.type
_entity.pdbx_description
1 polymer ?
#
loop_
_entity_poly.entity_id
_entity_poly.type
_entity_poly.pdbx_seq_one_letter_code
_entity_poly.pdbx_strand_id
1 'polypeptide(L)'
;MSGLRVRRAPVADWYVAGEESAVMVGATVVVLSALATAVLEILDGSGAGSGAGSGAGAGAWTDAAVVTAGLVELFGAPDGVDVHATTASVLTDLAEQGVVETEQPSGPVAG
;
A
#
# COMPACT_ATOMS: atom_id res chain seq x y z
N MET A 1 -7.27 9.37 -11.02
CA MET A 1 -6.50 8.10 -10.91
C MET A 1 -7.34 6.91 -11.37
N SER A 2 -7.69 6.84 -12.65
CA SER A 2 -8.48 5.70 -13.11
C SER A 2 -7.54 4.53 -13.38
N GLY A 3 -7.53 3.55 -12.48
CA GLY A 3 -6.99 2.22 -12.73
C GLY A 3 -5.74 1.82 -11.95
N LEU A 4 -5.00 2.73 -11.28
CA LEU A 4 -3.82 2.30 -10.50
C LEU A 4 -4.25 1.33 -9.40
N ARG A 5 -3.67 0.12 -9.42
CA ARG A 5 -3.85 -0.89 -8.39
C ARG A 5 -2.54 -1.12 -7.68
N VAL A 6 -2.63 -1.50 -6.41
CA VAL A 6 -1.50 -1.80 -5.55
C VAL A 6 -1.79 -3.08 -4.78
N ARG A 7 -0.77 -3.89 -4.56
CA ARG A 7 -0.80 -5.01 -3.61
C ARG A 7 0.47 -5.02 -2.79
N ARG A 8 0.42 -5.67 -1.64
CA ARG A 8 1.61 -5.91 -0.84
C ARG A 8 2.56 -6.85 -1.57
N ALA A 9 3.85 -6.52 -1.62
CA ALA A 9 4.87 -7.41 -2.15
C ALA A 9 5.01 -8.64 -1.23
N PRO A 10 5.52 -9.78 -1.72
CA PRO A 10 5.84 -10.93 -0.87
C PRO A 10 7.05 -10.62 0.03
N VAL A 11 6.83 -9.79 1.06
CA VAL A 11 7.80 -9.44 2.09
C VAL A 11 7.88 -10.55 3.14
N ALA A 12 9.11 -10.86 3.58
CA ALA A 12 9.36 -12.04 4.40
C ALA A 12 8.78 -11.90 5.82
N ASP A 13 8.95 -10.73 6.44
CA ASP A 13 8.50 -10.44 7.79
C ASP A 13 8.22 -8.94 7.95
N TRP A 14 7.02 -8.59 8.44
CA TRP A 14 6.67 -7.22 8.87
C TRP A 14 6.67 -7.17 10.38
N TYR A 15 7.50 -6.29 10.93
CA TYR A 15 7.69 -6.10 12.36
C TYR A 15 7.12 -4.75 12.78
N VAL A 16 6.32 -4.74 13.84
CA VAL A 16 5.77 -3.53 14.45
C VAL A 16 6.08 -3.56 15.95
N ALA A 17 6.77 -2.54 16.45
CA ALA A 17 7.07 -2.38 17.86
C ALA A 17 6.88 -0.92 18.30
N GLY A 18 5.85 -0.68 19.10
CA GLY A 18 5.48 0.67 19.51
C GLY A 18 5.07 1.53 18.31
N GLU A 19 5.77 2.64 18.09
CA GLU A 19 5.55 3.55 16.96
C GLU A 19 6.47 3.25 15.75
N GLU A 20 7.35 2.25 15.88
CA GLU A 20 8.30 1.87 14.84
C GLU A 20 7.80 0.64 14.09
N SER A 21 7.95 0.69 12.77
CA SER A 21 7.48 -0.34 11.86
C SER A 21 8.57 -0.60 10.83
N ALA A 22 8.85 -1.86 10.52
CA ALA A 22 9.90 -2.25 9.59
C ALA A 22 9.54 -3.52 8.83
N VAL A 23 9.96 -3.60 7.57
CA VAL A 23 9.74 -4.79 6.72
C VAL A 23 11.05 -5.31 6.17
N MET A 24 11.15 -6.64 6.08
CA MET A 24 12.27 -7.30 5.40
C MET A 24 11.92 -7.55 3.93
N VAL A 25 12.66 -6.88 3.04
CA VAL A 25 12.57 -7.03 1.58
C VAL A 25 13.85 -7.71 1.10
N GLY A 26 13.76 -9.02 0.81
CA GLY A 26 14.95 -9.82 0.50
C GLY A 26 15.92 -9.87 1.68
N ALA A 27 17.09 -9.24 1.54
CA ALA A 27 18.10 -9.13 2.61
C ALA A 27 18.17 -7.72 3.24
N THR A 28 17.29 -6.81 2.83
CA THR A 28 17.29 -5.41 3.27
C THR A 28 16.15 -5.18 4.28
N VAL A 29 16.46 -4.42 5.33
CA VAL A 29 15.46 -3.92 6.29
C VAL A 29 15.03 -2.51 5.85
N VAL A 30 13.75 -2.32 5.61
CA VAL A 30 13.15 -1.03 5.29
C VAL A 30 12.35 -0.55 6.50
N VAL A 31 12.76 0.57 7.09
CA VAL A 31 12.02 1.22 8.18
C VAL A 31 10.88 2.03 7.57
N LEU A 32 9.67 1.77 8.03
CA LEU A 32 8.44 2.37 7.55
C LEU A 32 8.07 3.58 8.39
N SER A 33 7.61 4.63 7.71
CA SER A 33 6.91 5.73 8.36
C SER A 33 5.51 5.29 8.81
N ALA A 34 4.87 6.09 9.66
CA ALA A 34 3.47 5.87 10.04
C ALA A 34 2.54 5.82 8.80
N LEU A 35 2.82 6.64 7.79
CA LEU A 35 2.06 6.65 6.53
C LEU A 35 2.25 5.34 5.76
N ALA A 36 3.49 4.87 5.60
CA ALA A 36 3.78 3.62 4.90
C ALA A 36 3.21 2.40 5.65
N THR A 37 3.22 2.44 6.97
CA THR A 37 2.61 1.44 7.85
C THR A 37 1.10 1.38 7.63
N ALA A 38 0.42 2.51 7.64
CA ALA A 38 -1.02 2.59 7.38
C ALA A 38 -1.39 2.08 5.99
N VAL A 39 -0.57 2.33 4.96
CA VAL A 39 -0.78 1.74 3.62
C VAL A 39 -0.80 0.22 3.70
N LEU A 40 0.16 -0.40 4.40
CA LEU A 40 0.19 -1.86 4.55
C LEU A 40 -1.01 -2.40 5.32
N GLU A 41 -1.42 -1.72 6.40
CA GLU A 41 -2.62 -2.09 7.17
C GLU A 41 -3.88 -2.04 6.31
N ILE A 42 -4.04 -1.00 5.48
CA ILE A 42 -5.17 -0.88 4.56
C ILE A 42 -5.16 -2.04 3.54
N LEU A 43 -3.99 -2.41 3.01
CA LEU A 43 -3.86 -3.51 2.05
C LEU A 43 -4.13 -4.88 2.67
N ASP A 44 -3.75 -5.10 3.93
CA ASP A 44 -4.07 -6.32 4.67
C ASP A 44 -5.59 -6.38 5.00
N GLY A 45 -6.23 -5.23 5.27
CA GLY A 45 -7.67 -5.13 5.56
C GLY A 45 -8.59 -5.17 4.33
N SER A 46 -8.15 -4.66 3.18
CA SER A 46 -8.94 -4.62 1.94
C SER A 46 -9.08 -5.99 1.26
N GLY A 47 -8.23 -6.95 1.61
CA GLY A 47 -8.33 -8.35 1.16
C GLY A 47 -9.47 -9.15 1.84
N ALA A 48 -10.14 -8.59 2.84
CA ALA A 48 -11.13 -9.28 3.65
C ALA A 48 -12.53 -9.29 3.03
N GLY A 49 -12.68 -10.01 1.92
CA GLY A 49 -13.91 -10.77 1.69
C GLY A 49 -13.98 -11.91 2.72
N SER A 50 -14.59 -11.65 3.87
CA SER A 50 -15.10 -12.63 4.86
C SER A 50 -14.21 -13.86 5.18
N GLY A 51 -13.43 -13.78 6.26
CA GLY A 51 -12.86 -14.97 6.87
C GLY A 51 -11.82 -14.65 7.94
N ALA A 52 -12.14 -14.94 9.19
CA ALA A 52 -11.21 -14.89 10.31
C ALA A 52 -10.02 -15.84 10.07
N GLY A 53 -8.79 -15.35 10.19
CA GLY A 53 -7.60 -16.19 10.10
C GLY A 53 -6.31 -15.38 10.04
N SER A 54 -5.54 -15.49 11.11
CA SER A 54 -4.12 -15.18 11.19
C SER A 54 -3.31 -15.72 9.99
N GLY A 55 -2.64 -14.83 9.25
CA GLY A 55 -1.54 -15.16 8.34
C GLY A 55 -1.85 -15.02 6.85
N ALA A 56 -0.98 -14.27 6.17
CA ALA A 56 -0.70 -14.32 4.73
C ALA A 56 -1.85 -13.99 3.76
N GLY A 57 -1.95 -12.71 3.41
CA GLY A 57 -2.73 -12.21 2.27
C GLY A 57 -1.94 -11.28 1.35
N ALA A 58 -0.62 -11.47 1.19
CA ALA A 58 0.10 -10.84 0.09
C ALA A 58 -0.48 -11.37 -1.23
N GLY A 59 -1.36 -10.60 -1.90
CA GLY A 59 -1.85 -11.05 -3.20
C GLY A 59 -3.03 -10.31 -3.79
N ALA A 60 -3.91 -9.70 -3.00
CA ALA A 60 -5.08 -9.00 -3.54
C ALA A 60 -4.70 -7.61 -4.06
N TRP A 61 -4.94 -7.38 -5.36
CA TRP A 61 -4.86 -6.05 -5.94
C TRP A 61 -5.98 -5.17 -5.39
N THR A 62 -5.60 -4.03 -4.81
CA THR A 62 -6.49 -3.01 -4.26
C THR A 62 -6.37 -1.74 -5.10
N ASP A 63 -7.49 -1.10 -5.42
CA ASP A 63 -7.46 0.18 -6.13
C ASP A 63 -6.81 1.25 -5.27
N ALA A 64 -5.91 2.06 -5.85
CA ALA A 64 -5.23 3.15 -5.14
C ALA A 64 -6.22 4.20 -4.57
N ALA A 65 -7.42 4.29 -5.12
CA ALA A 65 -8.50 5.13 -4.58
C ALA A 65 -8.97 4.64 -3.19
N VAL A 66 -9.01 3.33 -2.95
CA VAL A 66 -9.35 2.74 -1.64
C VAL A 66 -8.26 3.07 -0.63
N VAL A 67 -6.99 2.98 -1.04
CA VAL A 67 -5.85 3.39 -0.20
C VAL A 67 -5.92 4.87 0.13
N THR A 68 -6.19 5.73 -0.86
CA THR A 68 -6.35 7.17 -0.64
C THR A 68 -7.47 7.45 0.37
N ALA A 69 -8.62 6.79 0.24
CA ALA A 69 -9.74 6.97 1.14
C ALA A 69 -9.39 6.56 2.59
N GLY A 70 -8.74 5.40 2.77
CA GLY A 70 -8.30 4.95 4.09
C GLY A 70 -7.27 5.88 4.72
N LEU A 71 -6.32 6.41 3.95
CA LEU A 71 -5.36 7.40 4.44
C LEU A 71 -6.04 8.71 4.86
N VAL A 72 -7.01 9.19 4.08
CA VAL A 72 -7.79 10.39 4.41
C VAL A 72 -8.64 10.16 5.67
N GLU A 73 -9.17 8.97 5.88
CA GLU A 73 -9.91 8.62 7.09
C GLU A 73 -9.01 8.62 8.33
N LEU A 74 -7.79 8.09 8.21
CA LEU A 74 -6.84 7.98 9.33
C LEU A 74 -6.15 9.30 9.68
N PHE A 75 -5.72 10.08 8.67
CA PHE A 75 -4.87 11.26 8.86
C PHE A 75 -5.58 12.58 8.53
N GLY A 76 -6.79 12.53 7.97
CA GLY A 76 -7.44 13.69 7.38
C GLY A 76 -6.91 14.02 5.99
N ALA A 77 -7.69 14.78 5.22
CA ALA A 77 -7.23 15.32 3.95
C ALA A 77 -6.33 16.55 4.19
N PRO A 78 -5.07 16.57 3.73
CA PRO A 78 -4.23 17.76 3.82
C PRO A 78 -4.78 18.90 2.96
N ASP A 79 -4.74 20.12 3.48
CA ASP A 79 -5.17 21.31 2.76
C ASP A 79 -4.20 21.69 1.64
N GLY A 80 -4.75 22.05 0.49
CA GLY A 80 -3.97 22.59 -0.64
C GLY A 80 -3.11 21.59 -1.40
N VAL A 81 -3.28 20.28 -1.14
CA VAL A 81 -2.54 19.20 -1.81
C VAL A 81 -3.51 18.27 -2.54
N ASP A 82 -3.12 17.80 -3.72
CA ASP A 82 -3.85 16.73 -4.40
C ASP A 82 -3.55 15.39 -3.70
N VAL A 83 -4.47 14.97 -2.82
CA VAL A 83 -4.38 13.74 -2.03
C VAL A 83 -4.19 12.50 -2.87
N HIS A 84 -4.77 12.48 -4.07
CA HIS A 84 -4.57 11.39 -4.99
C HIS A 84 -3.12 11.41 -5.46
N ALA A 85 -2.65 12.51 -6.05
CA ALA A 85 -1.27 12.61 -6.55
C ALA A 85 -0.23 12.26 -5.47
N THR A 86 -0.42 12.73 -4.23
CA THR A 86 0.43 12.37 -3.10
C THR A 86 0.38 10.86 -2.80
N THR A 87 -0.80 10.26 -2.78
CA THR A 87 -0.93 8.82 -2.58
C THR A 87 -0.19 8.04 -3.68
N ALA A 88 -0.28 8.44 -4.96
CA ALA A 88 0.51 7.79 -6.01
C ALA A 88 2.01 7.90 -5.77
N SER A 89 2.51 9.08 -5.39
CA SER A 89 3.94 9.25 -5.10
C SER A 89 4.39 8.28 -4.02
N VAL A 90 3.63 8.18 -2.93
CA VAL A 90 3.93 7.27 -1.81
C VAL A 90 3.91 5.81 -2.27
N LEU A 91 2.92 5.41 -3.07
CA LEU A 91 2.84 4.04 -3.60
C LEU A 91 4.01 3.72 -4.54
N THR A 92 4.45 4.68 -5.35
CA THR A 92 5.64 4.54 -6.20
C THR A 92 6.89 4.38 -5.35
N ASP A 93 7.09 5.23 -4.34
CA ASP A 93 8.26 5.18 -3.46
C ASP A 93 8.34 3.83 -2.72
N LEU A 94 7.20 3.30 -2.28
CA LEU A 94 7.12 1.97 -1.65
C LEU A 94 7.35 0.83 -2.64
N ALA A 95 6.95 0.99 -3.90
CA ALA A 95 7.21 0.01 -4.94
C ALA A 95 8.69 -0.04 -5.34
N GLU A 96 9.36 1.10 -5.43
CA GLU A 96 10.81 1.18 -5.64
C GLU A 96 11.60 0.52 -4.51
N GLN A 97 11.07 0.58 -3.28
CA GLN A 97 11.64 -0.10 -2.12
C GLN A 97 11.26 -1.59 -2.03
N GLY A 98 10.43 -2.10 -2.95
CA GLY A 98 9.97 -3.49 -2.97
C GLY A 98 9.02 -3.87 -1.83
N VAL A 99 8.39 -2.88 -1.20
CA VAL A 99 7.42 -3.07 -0.11
C VAL A 99 6.03 -3.40 -0.66
N VAL A 100 5.68 -2.78 -1.79
CA VAL A 100 4.43 -3.02 -2.53
C VAL A 100 4.72 -3.25 -4.01
N GLU A 101 3.73 -3.75 -4.73
CA GLU A 101 3.73 -3.83 -6.17
C GLU A 101 2.59 -2.95 -6.70
N THR A 102 2.84 -2.22 -7.78
CA THR A 102 1.85 -1.36 -8.44
C THR A 102 1.59 -1.85 -9.86
N GLU A 103 0.33 -1.93 -10.26
CA GLU A 103 -0.09 -2.23 -11.63
C GLU A 103 -0.92 -1.07 -12.16
N GLN A 104 -0.49 -0.52 -13.29
CA GLN A 104 -1.33 0.37 -14.09
C GLN A 104 -1.94 -0.50 -15.20
N PRO A 105 -3.25 -0.77 -15.19
CA PRO A 105 -3.90 -1.54 -16.24
C PRO A 105 -3.73 -0.76 -17.53
N SER A 106 -2.89 -1.28 -18.41
CA SER A 106 -2.71 -0.73 -19.75
C SER A 106 -4.07 -0.63 -20.41
N GLY A 107 -4.51 0.60 -20.69
CA GLY A 107 -5.62 0.83 -21.62
C GLY A 107 -5.30 0.18 -22.98
N PRO A 108 -6.31 -0.12 -23.82
CA PRO A 108 -6.10 -0.86 -25.05
C PRO A 108 -5.01 -0.20 -25.89
N VAL A 109 -3.96 -0.96 -26.19
CA VAL A 109 -2.97 -0.59 -27.20
C VAL A 109 -3.74 -0.40 -28.51
N ALA A 110 -3.91 0.87 -28.92
CA ALA A 110 -4.42 1.18 -30.24
C ALA A 110 -3.35 0.71 -31.24
N GLY A 111 -3.66 -0.38 -31.96
CA GLY A 111 -2.90 -0.85 -33.10
C GLY A 111 -3.11 0.00 -34.33
#